data_AF-A0A973CTA1-F1
#
_entry.id   AF-A0A973CTA1-F1
#
_cell.length_a   1.000
_cell.length_b   1.000
_cell.length_c   1.000
_cell.angle_alpha   90.00
_cell.angle_beta   90.00
_cell.angle_gamma   90.00
#
_symmetry.space_group_name_H-M   'P 1'
#
loop_
_entity.id
_entity.type
_entity.pdbx_description
1 polymer ?
#
loop_
_entity_poly.entity_id
_entity_poly.type
_entity_poly.pdbx_seq_one_letter_code
_entity_poly.pdbx_strand_id
1 'polypeptide(L)'
;METERQAAVARAKLARRLDALPGEACRALTAPLPPPPFDPLEVRRIWVTGLGSSAAQARLLAHCLCEYAELDARFLPSGALHAGPPDQASRDALLVFSQGLSPNARFALQSPARWRALGLATAVSATHRDPERLAMRERVEAAGGWLVTFPGEDEYDGLMRVTGPLTGGVAALRMAAALTRATGRDAAALAIGAEMLEAALRRAPDVAAGARAGLPDAALDAPVALLASGGYAELLGNLQLKFLEGLLRPLPPAWDVLDFAHGPFQQAFARRATFLALHRPDAAGEADLFARLDTLLDPQRHCLVELPATLPGPWALLEHDAQLSAWVVSGMQRDAIHPDDWPGRGRDAALYELRPETGHESPPASREPETRRAGGATRRLATATWPEVEARLADERLGALLPLGATEQHGPHLPFATDTWIAEALAERLCTRLDDAVSLPALPVGCSSEHRGFPGTLSLSPATLAALLDDLIAGLASDGFARVFLFSAHGGNCPPLAQALPELRDAHPGLRLDAFTDLAALARLQQSSAAAFGISAEAAGHHAGEFETSILRALRPALVRGESLEVGRLHADPDAQHLFYPDLRAEAPKGTVGDPRGASALRAERYLNDWVDLLERAYRSAGER
;
A
#
# COMPACT_ATOMS: atom_id res chain seq x y z
N MET A 1 -2.81 31.79 11.93
CA MET A 1 -3.89 32.09 12.90
C MET A 1 -5.00 31.02 12.93
N GLU A 2 -5.92 30.90 11.95
CA GLU A 2 -7.04 29.93 12.07
C GLU A 2 -6.56 28.46 12.00
N THR A 3 -5.63 28.14 11.09
CA THR A 3 -5.03 26.80 10.97
C THR A 3 -4.22 26.39 12.22
N GLU A 4 -3.49 27.33 12.82
CA GLU A 4 -2.74 27.07 14.07
C GLU A 4 -3.67 26.88 15.27
N ARG A 5 -4.78 27.62 15.32
CA ARG A 5 -5.80 27.45 16.35
C ARG A 5 -6.45 26.06 16.26
N GLN A 6 -6.77 25.61 15.04
CA GLN A 6 -7.30 24.26 14.80
C GLN A 6 -6.29 23.17 15.18
N ALA A 7 -5.01 23.36 14.83
CA ALA A 7 -3.93 22.45 15.23
C ALA A 7 -3.78 22.33 16.75
N ALA A 8 -3.85 23.46 17.47
CA ALA A 8 -3.79 23.47 18.92
C ALA A 8 -4.97 22.73 19.57
N VAL A 9 -6.18 22.88 19.03
CA VAL A 9 -7.38 22.18 19.51
C VAL A 9 -7.25 20.66 19.28
N ALA A 10 -6.77 20.25 18.10
CA ALA A 10 -6.56 18.83 17.77
C ALA A 10 -5.50 18.18 18.66
N ARG A 11 -4.36 18.86 18.89
CA ARG A 11 -3.31 18.39 19.81
C ARG A 11 -3.81 18.28 21.25
N ALA A 12 -4.60 19.26 21.72
CA ALA A 12 -5.20 19.20 23.05
C ALA A 12 -6.21 18.05 23.17
N LYS A 13 -6.92 17.69 22.10
CA LYS A 13 -7.82 16.53 22.06
C LYS A 13 -7.04 15.21 22.23
N LEU A 14 -5.91 15.08 21.55
CA LEU A 14 -5.06 13.89 21.62
C LEU A 14 -4.40 13.73 23.00
N ALA A 15 -3.94 14.84 23.59
CA ALA A 15 -3.44 14.85 24.97
C ALA A 15 -4.51 14.42 25.99
N ARG A 16 -5.73 14.98 25.90
CA ARG A 16 -6.85 14.57 26.77
C ARG A 16 -7.19 13.09 26.63
N ARG A 17 -7.07 12.52 25.43
CA ARG A 17 -7.30 11.08 25.18
C ARG A 17 -6.23 10.21 25.86
N LEU A 18 -4.96 10.63 25.84
CA LEU A 18 -3.89 9.97 26.59
C LEU A 18 -4.15 10.04 28.10
N ASP A 19 -4.52 11.22 28.62
CA ASP A 19 -4.78 11.40 30.06
C ASP A 19 -5.97 10.57 30.55
N ALA A 20 -7.00 10.41 29.71
CA ALA A 20 -8.19 9.62 30.02
C ALA A 20 -7.99 8.10 29.84
N LEU A 21 -6.92 7.69 29.14
CA LEU A 21 -6.70 6.31 28.71
C LEU A 21 -6.74 5.28 29.85
N PRO A 22 -6.13 5.50 31.03
CA PRO A 22 -6.20 4.55 32.14
C PRO A 22 -7.64 4.31 32.60
N GLY A 23 -8.43 5.38 32.72
CA GLY A 23 -9.84 5.28 33.13
C GLY A 23 -10.71 4.59 32.07
N GLU A 24 -10.48 4.87 30.79
CA GLU A 24 -11.15 4.15 29.69
C GLU A 24 -10.80 2.67 29.65
N ALA A 25 -9.54 2.31 29.88
CA ALA A 25 -9.12 0.91 29.94
C ALA A 25 -9.78 0.18 31.12
N CYS A 26 -9.86 0.80 32.30
CA CYS A 26 -10.55 0.24 33.47
C CYS A 26 -12.06 0.09 33.23
N ARG A 27 -12.70 1.05 32.56
CA ARG A 27 -14.11 0.90 32.12
C ARG A 27 -14.26 -0.26 31.14
N ALA A 28 -13.36 -0.39 30.17
CA ALA A 28 -13.37 -1.52 29.22
C ALA A 28 -13.19 -2.86 29.94
N LEU A 29 -12.32 -2.92 30.95
CA LEU A 29 -12.05 -4.10 31.75
C LEU A 29 -13.25 -4.54 32.60
N THR A 30 -13.97 -3.58 33.16
CA THR A 30 -15.06 -3.83 34.12
C THR A 30 -16.45 -3.82 33.48
N ALA A 31 -16.58 -3.37 32.23
CA ALA A 31 -17.85 -3.36 31.50
C ALA A 31 -18.48 -4.77 31.47
N PRO A 32 -19.80 -4.94 31.61
CA PRO A 32 -20.43 -6.25 31.51
C PRO A 32 -20.01 -6.99 30.22
N LEU A 33 -19.60 -8.26 30.36
CA LEU A 33 -19.31 -9.14 29.23
C LEU A 33 -20.32 -10.30 29.27
N PRO A 34 -21.25 -10.39 28.31
CA PRO A 34 -22.13 -11.56 28.23
C PRO A 34 -21.29 -12.84 28.02
N PRO A 35 -21.75 -14.00 28.53
CA PRO A 35 -21.09 -15.26 28.23
C PRO A 35 -21.11 -15.53 26.71
N PRO A 36 -20.14 -16.29 26.17
CA PRO A 36 -20.16 -16.66 24.77
C PRO A 36 -21.45 -17.45 24.46
N PRO A 37 -22.18 -17.13 23.38
CA PRO A 37 -23.47 -17.76 23.04
C PRO A 37 -23.31 -19.15 22.40
N PHE A 38 -22.10 -19.71 22.43
CA PHE A 38 -21.76 -21.00 21.85
C PHE A 38 -20.68 -21.67 22.70
N ASP A 39 -20.65 -23.01 22.65
CA ASP A 39 -19.55 -23.77 23.22
C ASP A 39 -18.35 -23.75 22.24
N PRO A 40 -17.18 -23.21 22.63
CA PRO A 40 -16.00 -23.21 21.78
C PRO A 40 -15.49 -24.60 21.39
N LEU A 41 -15.85 -25.66 22.12
CA LEU A 41 -15.47 -27.04 21.81
C LEU A 41 -16.39 -27.68 20.75
N GLU A 42 -17.56 -27.12 20.49
CA GLU A 42 -18.49 -27.63 19.47
C GLU A 42 -18.21 -27.06 18.06
N VAL A 43 -17.41 -26.00 17.96
CA VAL A 43 -17.04 -25.41 16.66
C VAL A 43 -15.75 -26.03 16.15
N ARG A 44 -15.68 -26.22 14.83
CA ARG A 44 -14.49 -26.80 14.19
C ARG A 44 -13.29 -25.84 14.24
N ARG A 45 -13.55 -24.54 14.07
CA ARG A 45 -12.54 -23.47 14.03
C ARG A 45 -13.15 -22.14 14.46
N ILE A 46 -12.34 -21.29 15.08
CA ILE A 46 -12.68 -19.89 15.38
C ILE A 46 -11.88 -18.98 14.45
N TRP A 47 -12.57 -18.30 13.54
CA TRP A 47 -11.98 -17.24 12.74
C TRP A 47 -12.11 -15.92 13.47
N VAL A 48 -11.03 -15.14 13.50
CA VAL A 48 -11.05 -13.78 14.05
C VAL A 48 -10.62 -12.79 12.97
N THR A 49 -11.39 -11.73 12.74
CA THR A 49 -11.14 -10.79 11.63
C THR A 49 -11.23 -9.34 12.08
N GLY A 50 -10.58 -8.46 11.33
CA GLY A 50 -10.56 -7.00 11.52
C GLY A 50 -9.68 -6.32 10.48
N LEU A 51 -9.71 -4.98 10.43
CA LEU A 51 -8.84 -4.17 9.55
C LEU A 51 -8.11 -3.09 10.36
N GLY A 52 -6.89 -2.72 9.96
CA GLY A 52 -6.08 -1.73 10.67
C GLY A 52 -5.81 -2.15 12.12
N SER A 53 -6.00 -1.25 13.09
CA SER A 53 -5.90 -1.58 14.52
C SER A 53 -6.82 -2.74 14.95
N SER A 54 -7.98 -2.90 14.31
CA SER A 54 -8.87 -4.03 14.60
C SER A 54 -8.31 -5.37 14.11
N ALA A 55 -7.43 -5.38 13.10
CA ALA A 55 -6.71 -6.59 12.72
C ALA A 55 -5.71 -7.02 13.81
N ALA A 56 -5.06 -6.06 14.48
CA ALA A 56 -4.15 -6.37 15.58
C ALA A 56 -4.89 -6.94 16.81
N GLN A 57 -6.06 -6.39 17.14
CA GLN A 57 -6.95 -6.92 18.19
C GLN A 57 -7.42 -8.35 17.86
N ALA A 58 -7.78 -8.59 16.59
CA ALA A 58 -8.15 -9.92 16.11
C ALA A 58 -7.01 -10.94 16.21
N ARG A 59 -5.78 -10.54 15.85
CA ARG A 59 -4.57 -11.37 16.00
C ARG A 59 -4.26 -11.67 17.46
N LEU A 60 -4.37 -10.68 18.35
CA LEU A 60 -4.22 -10.88 19.79
C LEU A 60 -5.22 -11.91 20.32
N LEU A 61 -6.50 -11.79 19.97
CA LEU A 61 -7.50 -12.77 20.39
C LEU A 61 -7.17 -14.17 19.85
N ALA A 62 -6.87 -14.30 18.55
CA ALA A 62 -6.52 -15.60 17.96
C ALA A 62 -5.30 -16.24 18.65
N HIS A 63 -4.25 -15.45 18.91
CA HIS A 63 -3.07 -15.90 19.64
C HIS A 63 -3.43 -16.39 21.05
N CYS A 64 -4.21 -15.62 21.82
CA CYS A 64 -4.61 -16.02 23.16
C CYS A 64 -5.50 -17.28 23.17
N LEU A 65 -6.36 -17.46 22.18
CA LEU A 65 -7.21 -18.66 22.08
C LEU A 65 -6.37 -19.91 21.75
N CYS A 66 -5.36 -19.79 20.90
CA CYS A 66 -4.43 -20.89 20.65
C CYS A 66 -3.62 -21.21 21.91
N GLU A 67 -3.02 -20.20 22.54
CA GLU A 67 -2.05 -20.37 23.63
C GLU A 67 -2.70 -20.83 24.94
N TYR A 68 -3.83 -20.20 25.33
CA TYR A 68 -4.43 -20.42 26.65
C TYR A 68 -5.67 -21.33 26.61
N ALA A 69 -6.39 -21.37 25.49
CA ALA A 69 -7.57 -22.22 25.35
C ALA A 69 -7.32 -23.51 24.55
N GLU A 70 -6.16 -23.63 23.88
CA GLU A 70 -5.84 -24.73 22.94
C GLU A 70 -6.92 -24.93 21.85
N LEU A 71 -7.50 -23.83 21.37
CA LEU A 71 -8.51 -23.86 20.29
C LEU A 71 -7.85 -23.63 18.92
N ASP A 72 -8.39 -24.22 17.85
CA ASP A 72 -8.00 -23.86 16.46
C ASP A 72 -8.57 -22.47 16.13
N ALA A 73 -7.83 -21.44 16.52
CA ALA A 73 -8.17 -20.04 16.28
C ALA A 73 -7.20 -19.42 15.26
N ARG A 74 -7.73 -18.70 14.26
CA ARG A 74 -6.91 -18.11 13.20
C ARG A 74 -7.38 -16.72 12.83
N PHE A 75 -6.40 -15.84 12.60
CA PHE A 75 -6.69 -14.57 11.95
C PHE A 75 -7.11 -14.82 10.50
N LEU A 76 -8.27 -14.28 10.12
CA LEU A 76 -8.76 -14.25 8.75
C LEU A 76 -8.70 -12.79 8.28
N PRO A 77 -7.92 -12.45 7.23
CA PRO A 77 -7.97 -11.11 6.67
C PRO A 77 -9.39 -10.80 6.17
N SER A 78 -9.96 -9.64 6.52
CA SER A 78 -11.33 -9.28 6.11
C SER A 78 -11.55 -9.33 4.59
N GLY A 79 -10.50 -9.11 3.80
CA GLY A 79 -10.55 -9.26 2.34
C GLY A 79 -10.84 -10.68 1.86
N ALA A 80 -10.54 -11.72 2.65
CA ALA A 80 -10.90 -13.10 2.33
C ALA A 80 -12.42 -13.34 2.42
N LEU A 81 -13.15 -12.47 3.12
CA LEU A 81 -14.60 -12.56 3.28
C LEU A 81 -15.36 -11.76 2.22
N HIS A 82 -14.68 -11.09 1.27
CA HIS A 82 -15.34 -10.23 0.29
C HIS A 82 -16.33 -11.00 -0.62
N ALA A 83 -16.01 -12.27 -0.95
CA ALA A 83 -16.86 -13.16 -1.74
C ALA A 83 -17.89 -13.92 -0.89
N GLY A 84 -17.93 -13.65 0.42
CA GLY A 84 -18.76 -14.33 1.40
C GLY A 84 -17.98 -15.32 2.27
N PRO A 85 -18.65 -15.96 3.25
CA PRO A 85 -18.05 -16.95 4.13
C PRO A 85 -17.52 -18.20 3.38
N PRO A 86 -16.46 -18.85 3.89
CA PRO A 86 -15.95 -20.12 3.34
C PRO A 86 -17.00 -21.24 3.41
N ASP A 87 -16.87 -22.27 2.58
CA ASP A 87 -17.87 -23.36 2.48
C ASP A 87 -18.18 -24.05 3.82
N GLN A 88 -17.19 -24.14 4.72
CA GLN A 88 -17.31 -24.79 6.02
C GLN A 88 -17.78 -23.84 7.14
N ALA A 89 -18.17 -22.60 6.81
CA ALA A 89 -18.58 -21.58 7.80
C ALA A 89 -19.70 -22.04 8.73
N SER A 90 -20.59 -22.93 8.27
CA SER A 90 -21.69 -23.48 9.08
C SER A 90 -21.24 -24.36 10.25
N ARG A 91 -19.94 -24.72 10.30
CA ARG A 91 -19.28 -25.46 11.39
C ARG A 91 -18.28 -24.61 12.18
N ASP A 92 -18.08 -23.36 11.77
CA ASP A 92 -17.06 -22.47 12.30
C ASP A 92 -17.71 -21.29 13.03
N ALA A 93 -16.95 -20.67 13.95
CA ALA A 93 -17.31 -19.38 14.54
C ALA A 93 -16.56 -18.24 13.84
N LEU A 94 -17.18 -17.07 13.71
CA LEU A 94 -16.53 -15.84 13.29
C LEU A 94 -16.62 -14.78 14.40
N LEU A 95 -15.48 -14.22 14.80
CA LEU A 95 -15.38 -13.12 15.75
C LEU A 95 -14.81 -11.90 15.03
N VAL A 96 -15.55 -10.80 15.01
CA VAL A 96 -15.24 -9.59 14.23
C VAL A 96 -14.84 -8.45 15.17
N PHE A 97 -13.70 -7.82 14.92
CA PHE A 97 -13.34 -6.54 15.52
C PHE A 97 -13.59 -5.41 14.52
N SER A 98 -14.38 -4.41 14.94
CA SER A 98 -14.50 -3.15 14.22
C SER A 98 -14.96 -2.05 15.17
N GLN A 99 -14.02 -1.17 15.56
CA GLN A 99 -14.28 -0.10 16.52
C GLN A 99 -15.47 0.77 16.13
N GLY A 100 -15.48 1.33 14.91
CA GLY A 100 -16.52 2.25 14.46
C GLY A 100 -17.59 1.64 13.56
N LEU A 101 -17.60 0.31 13.38
CA LEU A 101 -18.38 -0.36 12.33
C LEU A 101 -18.24 0.34 10.97
N SER A 102 -17.00 0.51 10.54
CA SER A 102 -16.68 1.07 9.23
C SER A 102 -17.32 0.24 8.10
N PRO A 103 -17.54 0.81 6.89
CA PRO A 103 -18.14 0.08 5.78
C PRO A 103 -17.49 -1.28 5.48
N ASN A 104 -16.18 -1.41 5.69
CA ASN A 104 -15.46 -2.68 5.54
C ASN A 104 -15.92 -3.82 6.48
N ALA A 105 -16.57 -3.51 7.61
CA ALA A 105 -17.08 -4.51 8.54
C ALA A 105 -18.22 -5.32 7.90
N ARG A 106 -18.90 -4.73 6.90
CA ARG A 106 -19.96 -5.40 6.15
C ARG A 106 -19.49 -6.68 5.46
N PHE A 107 -18.23 -6.75 4.98
CA PHE A 107 -17.71 -7.99 4.37
C PHE A 107 -17.68 -9.15 5.36
N ALA A 108 -17.43 -8.87 6.64
CA ALA A 108 -17.41 -9.88 7.69
C ALA A 108 -18.81 -10.18 8.23
N LEU A 109 -19.69 -9.18 8.21
CA LEU A 109 -21.03 -9.24 8.77
C LEU A 109 -22.13 -9.53 7.72
N GLN A 110 -21.75 -9.77 6.46
CA GLN A 110 -22.67 -10.24 5.42
C GLN A 110 -23.00 -11.72 5.69
N SER A 111 -24.29 -12.05 5.61
CA SER A 111 -24.79 -13.41 5.86
C SER A 111 -24.46 -14.00 7.27
N PRO A 112 -24.84 -13.33 8.38
CA PRO A 112 -24.54 -13.82 9.74
C PRO A 112 -25.06 -15.25 10.00
N ALA A 113 -26.17 -15.63 9.35
CA ALA A 113 -26.79 -16.96 9.45
C ALA A 113 -25.95 -18.10 8.84
N ARG A 114 -24.89 -17.81 8.06
CA ARG A 114 -24.01 -18.84 7.48
C ARG A 114 -22.97 -19.36 8.47
N TRP A 115 -22.76 -18.67 9.58
CA TRP A 115 -21.80 -19.06 10.62
C TRP A 115 -22.49 -19.88 11.71
N ARG A 116 -21.79 -20.87 12.29
CA ARG A 116 -22.30 -21.61 13.46
C ARG A 116 -22.48 -20.68 14.67
N ALA A 117 -21.57 -19.72 14.79
CA ALA A 117 -21.61 -18.66 15.80
C ALA A 117 -20.95 -17.39 15.25
N LEU A 118 -21.45 -16.23 15.69
CA LEU A 118 -20.94 -14.92 15.31
C LEU A 118 -20.68 -14.09 16.56
N GLY A 119 -19.61 -13.31 16.57
CA GLY A 119 -19.33 -12.31 17.59
C GLY A 119 -18.85 -11.00 16.98
N LEU A 120 -19.15 -9.89 17.65
CA LEU A 120 -18.76 -8.55 17.25
C LEU A 120 -18.25 -7.76 18.46
N ALA A 121 -16.98 -7.36 18.39
CA ALA A 121 -16.36 -6.41 19.29
C ALA A 121 -16.33 -5.02 18.64
N THR A 122 -16.98 -4.03 19.26
CA THR A 122 -17.12 -2.68 18.71
C THR A 122 -17.21 -1.59 19.77
N ALA A 123 -16.91 -0.34 19.41
CA ALA A 123 -17.21 0.82 20.25
C ALA A 123 -18.59 1.43 19.98
N VAL A 124 -19.30 0.94 18.96
CA VAL A 124 -20.65 1.39 18.65
C VAL A 124 -21.62 0.93 19.72
N SER A 125 -22.16 1.87 20.48
CA SER A 125 -23.13 1.62 21.54
C SER A 125 -24.53 1.35 20.98
N ALA A 126 -25.42 0.79 21.81
CA ALA A 126 -26.84 0.64 21.46
C ALA A 126 -27.56 1.99 21.28
N THR A 127 -26.94 3.09 21.71
CA THR A 127 -27.46 4.47 21.62
C THR A 127 -26.72 5.31 20.58
N HIS A 128 -25.92 4.70 19.71
CA HIS A 128 -25.15 5.43 18.69
C HIS A 128 -26.10 6.19 17.76
N ARG A 129 -25.73 7.44 17.42
CA ARG A 129 -26.53 8.33 16.58
C ARG A 129 -26.52 8.04 15.08
N ASP A 130 -25.65 7.13 14.62
CA ASP A 130 -25.47 6.84 13.20
C ASP A 130 -26.35 5.62 12.88
N PRO A 131 -27.43 5.79 12.09
CA PRO A 131 -28.40 4.73 11.86
C PRO A 131 -27.79 3.55 11.09
N GLU A 132 -26.77 3.77 10.26
CA GLU A 132 -26.16 2.71 9.47
C GLU A 132 -25.27 1.81 10.34
N ARG A 133 -24.49 2.43 11.24
CA ARG A 133 -23.68 1.70 12.23
C ARG A 133 -24.57 0.94 13.20
N LEU A 134 -25.64 1.59 13.67
CA LEU A 134 -26.60 0.95 14.56
C LEU A 134 -27.26 -0.26 13.89
N ALA A 135 -27.67 -0.13 12.62
CA ALA A 135 -28.26 -1.24 11.87
C ALA A 135 -27.30 -2.44 11.69
N MET A 136 -26.00 -2.19 11.51
CA MET A 136 -25.01 -3.28 11.47
C MET A 136 -24.90 -4.01 12.81
N ARG A 137 -24.88 -3.27 13.92
CA ARG A 137 -24.88 -3.83 15.27
C ARG A 137 -26.14 -4.65 15.53
N GLU A 138 -27.31 -4.07 15.26
CA GLU A 138 -28.63 -4.70 15.45
C GLU A 138 -28.78 -5.97 14.61
N ARG A 139 -28.20 -6.01 13.41
CA ARG A 139 -28.19 -7.23 12.57
C ARG A 139 -27.46 -8.39 13.25
N VAL A 140 -26.33 -8.11 13.91
CA VAL A 140 -25.59 -9.13 14.67
C VAL A 140 -26.39 -9.55 15.90
N GLU A 141 -27.01 -8.59 16.59
CA GLU A 141 -27.89 -8.85 17.74
C GLU A 141 -29.07 -9.77 17.36
N ALA A 142 -29.76 -9.45 16.27
CA ALA A 142 -30.89 -10.24 15.75
C ALA A 142 -30.49 -11.64 15.31
N ALA A 143 -29.23 -11.85 14.92
CA ALA A 143 -28.68 -13.16 14.60
C ALA A 143 -28.21 -13.95 15.85
N GLY A 144 -28.43 -13.42 17.06
CA GLY A 144 -27.96 -14.04 18.31
C GLY A 144 -26.45 -13.96 18.51
N GLY A 145 -25.79 -13.00 17.84
CA GLY A 145 -24.34 -12.84 17.90
C GLY A 145 -23.83 -12.32 19.24
N TRP A 146 -22.59 -12.66 19.58
CA TRP A 146 -21.91 -12.23 20.80
C TRP A 146 -21.48 -10.77 20.69
N LEU A 147 -22.25 -9.85 21.26
CA LEU A 147 -21.92 -8.42 21.26
C LEU A 147 -21.00 -8.05 22.43
N VAL A 148 -19.84 -7.48 22.12
CA VAL A 148 -18.86 -6.98 23.09
C VAL A 148 -18.59 -5.51 22.82
N THR A 149 -19.08 -4.63 23.70
CA THR A 149 -18.90 -3.18 23.54
C THR A 149 -17.72 -2.67 24.35
N PHE A 150 -16.92 -1.76 23.79
CA PHE A 150 -15.78 -1.14 24.48
C PHE A 150 -15.70 0.38 24.22
N PRO A 151 -15.04 1.19 25.08
CA PRO A 151 -14.96 2.64 24.89
C PRO A 151 -14.14 3.08 23.67
N GLY A 152 -14.40 4.28 23.15
CA GLY A 152 -13.66 4.86 22.01
C GLY A 152 -14.52 5.21 20.78
N GLU A 153 -15.84 5.34 20.96
CA GLU A 153 -16.81 5.70 19.91
C GLU A 153 -16.44 7.04 19.23
N ASP A 154 -16.01 8.03 20.02
CA ASP A 154 -15.67 9.40 19.58
C ASP A 154 -14.25 9.55 18.99
N GLU A 155 -13.53 8.46 18.73
CA GLU A 155 -12.18 8.51 18.14
C GLU A 155 -12.12 8.33 16.63
N TYR A 156 -13.24 8.04 15.99
CA TYR A 156 -13.27 7.65 14.58
C TYR A 156 -12.83 8.76 13.61
N ASP A 157 -12.75 10.00 14.08
CA ASP A 157 -12.51 11.19 13.28
C ASP A 157 -11.03 11.57 13.09
N GLY A 158 -10.12 11.10 13.95
CA GLY A 158 -8.69 11.42 13.92
C GLY A 158 -7.82 10.39 13.19
N LEU A 159 -6.67 10.83 12.67
CA LEU A 159 -5.69 9.99 11.96
C LEU A 159 -5.13 8.89 12.88
N MET A 160 -4.60 9.28 14.04
CA MET A 160 -4.08 8.37 15.05
C MET A 160 -5.13 8.19 16.16
N ARG A 161 -5.40 6.93 16.53
CA ARG A 161 -6.33 6.58 17.61
C ARG A 161 -5.57 6.08 18.84
N VAL A 162 -6.01 6.50 20.03
CA VAL A 162 -5.31 6.23 21.28
C VAL A 162 -6.16 5.34 22.18
N THR A 163 -7.41 5.73 22.41
CA THR A 163 -8.35 5.00 23.26
C THR A 163 -8.82 3.69 22.60
N GLY A 164 -9.39 3.76 21.39
CA GLY A 164 -10.07 2.64 20.75
C GLY A 164 -9.21 1.40 20.48
N PRO A 165 -7.97 1.54 19.96
CA PRO A 165 -7.06 0.41 19.79
C PRO A 165 -6.77 -0.32 21.11
N LEU A 166 -6.49 0.43 22.17
CA LEU A 166 -6.14 -0.13 23.49
C LEU A 166 -7.35 -0.78 24.15
N THR A 167 -8.50 -0.11 24.20
CA THR A 167 -9.71 -0.64 24.82
C THR A 167 -10.28 -1.83 24.05
N GLY A 168 -10.15 -1.88 22.73
CA GLY A 168 -10.46 -3.07 21.96
C GLY A 168 -9.46 -4.21 22.20
N GLY A 169 -8.20 -3.91 22.53
CA GLY A 169 -7.24 -4.88 23.06
C GLY A 169 -7.67 -5.46 24.41
N VAL A 170 -8.16 -4.61 25.32
CA VAL A 170 -8.79 -5.06 26.58
C VAL A 170 -9.97 -5.98 26.27
N ALA A 171 -10.86 -5.61 25.32
CA ALA A 171 -11.98 -6.46 24.92
C ALA A 171 -11.51 -7.83 24.39
N ALA A 172 -10.46 -7.87 23.57
CA ALA A 172 -9.86 -9.11 23.08
C ALA A 172 -9.40 -10.03 24.20
N LEU A 173 -8.66 -9.51 25.20
CA LEU A 173 -8.19 -10.31 26.33
C LEU A 173 -9.34 -10.83 27.20
N ARG A 174 -10.38 -10.02 27.39
CA ARG A 174 -11.59 -10.44 28.13
C ARG A 174 -12.37 -11.52 27.40
N MET A 175 -12.51 -11.40 26.07
CA MET A 175 -13.12 -12.41 25.22
C MET A 175 -12.33 -13.72 25.27
N ALA A 176 -11.00 -13.63 25.18
CA ALA A 176 -10.11 -14.79 25.33
C ALA A 176 -10.35 -15.47 26.67
N ALA A 177 -10.31 -14.71 27.78
CA ALA A 177 -10.53 -15.25 29.12
C ALA A 177 -11.91 -15.92 29.27
N ALA A 178 -12.96 -15.37 28.65
CA ALA A 178 -14.30 -15.95 28.68
C ALA A 178 -14.38 -17.27 27.89
N LEU A 179 -13.77 -17.32 26.71
CA LEU A 179 -13.72 -18.54 25.88
C LEU A 179 -12.83 -19.62 26.51
N THR A 180 -11.68 -19.26 27.10
CA THR A 180 -10.83 -20.19 27.86
C THR A 180 -11.57 -20.80 29.05
N ARG A 181 -12.35 -20.00 29.79
CA ARG A 181 -13.19 -20.54 30.87
C ARG A 181 -14.29 -21.47 30.33
N ALA A 182 -14.86 -21.16 29.17
CA ALA A 182 -15.87 -22.00 28.54
C ALA A 182 -15.32 -23.38 28.11
N THR A 183 -14.02 -23.50 27.82
CA THR A 183 -13.37 -24.81 27.60
C THR A 183 -13.04 -25.56 28.91
N GLY A 184 -13.36 -24.99 30.07
CA GLY A 184 -12.99 -25.55 31.39
C GLY A 184 -11.52 -25.38 31.76
N ARG A 185 -10.77 -24.53 31.05
CA ARG A 185 -9.35 -24.26 31.30
C ARG A 185 -9.15 -23.06 32.22
N ASP A 186 -7.99 -23.00 32.85
CA ASP A 186 -7.61 -21.85 33.66
C ASP A 186 -7.33 -20.63 32.78
N ALA A 187 -7.93 -19.49 33.15
CA ALA A 187 -7.81 -18.22 32.47
C ALA A 187 -7.08 -17.18 33.34
N ALA A 188 -6.40 -17.58 34.42
CA ALA A 188 -5.70 -16.68 35.33
C ALA A 188 -4.67 -15.79 34.62
N ALA A 189 -3.92 -16.32 33.64
CA ALA A 189 -2.96 -15.57 32.84
C ALA A 189 -3.61 -14.47 31.96
N LEU A 190 -4.92 -14.58 31.70
CA LEU A 190 -5.71 -13.61 30.95
C LEU A 190 -6.55 -12.70 31.85
N ALA A 191 -6.41 -12.83 33.18
CA ALA A 191 -7.08 -11.98 34.15
C ALA A 191 -6.12 -10.89 34.66
N ILE A 192 -6.66 -9.70 34.94
CA ILE A 192 -5.90 -8.63 35.59
C ILE A 192 -6.80 -7.79 36.47
N GLY A 193 -6.23 -7.23 37.55
CA GLY A 193 -6.92 -6.26 38.40
C GLY A 193 -6.96 -4.88 37.75
N ALA A 194 -8.07 -4.16 37.91
CA ALA A 194 -8.23 -2.80 37.38
C ALA A 194 -7.16 -1.84 37.91
N GLU A 195 -6.83 -1.92 39.20
CA GLU A 195 -5.78 -1.08 39.82
C GLU A 195 -4.41 -1.30 39.17
N MET A 196 -4.06 -2.55 38.85
CA MET A 196 -2.78 -2.88 38.21
C MET A 196 -2.72 -2.35 36.77
N LEU A 197 -3.78 -2.56 36.00
CA LEU A 197 -3.91 -2.02 34.64
C LEU A 197 -3.83 -0.50 34.66
N GLU A 198 -4.57 0.15 35.55
CA GLU A 198 -4.58 1.61 35.67
C GLU A 198 -3.19 2.17 36.01
N ALA A 199 -2.53 1.58 37.01
CA ALA A 199 -1.21 2.02 37.45
C ALA A 199 -0.16 1.92 36.32
N ALA A 200 -0.16 0.81 35.58
CA ALA A 200 0.73 0.63 34.44
C ALA A 200 0.49 1.67 33.33
N LEU A 201 -0.78 1.88 32.96
CA LEU A 201 -1.14 2.86 31.92
C LEU A 201 -0.87 4.31 32.35
N ARG A 202 -1.02 4.65 33.64
CA ARG A 202 -0.67 5.97 34.18
C ARG A 202 0.82 6.26 34.11
N ARG A 203 1.66 5.23 34.29
CA ARG A 203 3.12 5.35 34.21
C ARG A 203 3.65 5.38 32.77
N ALA A 204 2.88 4.88 31.81
CA ALA A 204 3.32 4.72 30.43
C ALA A 204 3.89 6.01 29.78
N PRO A 205 3.30 7.21 29.96
CA PRO A 205 3.89 8.45 29.45
C PRO A 205 5.25 8.79 30.05
N ASP A 206 5.47 8.51 31.34
CA ASP A 206 6.75 8.77 32.01
C ASP A 206 7.84 7.83 31.52
N VAL A 207 7.51 6.55 31.28
CA VAL A 207 8.42 5.58 30.65
C VAL A 207 8.83 6.07 29.26
N ALA A 208 7.86 6.47 28.44
CA ALA A 208 8.12 6.98 27.10
C ALA A 208 8.96 8.27 27.11
N ALA A 209 8.66 9.19 28.04
CA ALA A 209 9.42 10.43 28.19
C ALA A 209 10.86 10.18 28.64
N GLY A 210 11.06 9.30 29.63
CA GLY A 210 12.38 8.91 30.12
C GLY A 210 13.22 8.25 29.02
N ALA A 211 12.61 7.34 28.26
CA ALA A 211 13.26 6.66 27.13
C ALA A 211 13.64 7.64 26.00
N ARG A 212 12.89 8.73 25.79
CA ARG A 212 13.22 9.78 24.82
C ARG A 212 14.28 10.76 25.31
N ALA A 213 14.27 11.11 26.59
CA ALA A 213 15.14 12.15 27.15
C ALA A 213 16.64 11.83 27.01
N GLY A 214 16.98 10.53 26.95
CA GLY A 214 18.36 10.07 26.75
C GLY A 214 18.83 10.06 25.28
N LEU A 215 17.97 10.40 24.32
CA LEU A 215 18.28 10.28 22.89
C LEU A 215 18.76 11.59 22.26
N PRO A 216 19.77 11.54 21.37
CA PRO A 216 20.10 12.68 20.53
C PRO A 216 18.99 12.91 19.48
N ASP A 217 18.82 14.15 19.03
CA ASP A 217 17.84 14.50 17.98
C ASP A 217 17.99 13.63 16.72
N ALA A 218 19.22 13.29 16.35
CA ALA A 218 19.50 12.41 15.21
C ALA A 218 18.91 11.00 15.36
N ALA A 219 18.77 10.47 16.58
CA ALA A 219 18.14 9.17 16.83
C ALA A 219 16.61 9.26 16.80
N LEU A 220 16.08 10.41 17.22
CA LEU A 220 14.66 10.73 17.14
C LEU A 220 14.15 10.89 15.69
N ASP A 221 15.05 11.22 14.76
CA ASP A 221 14.77 11.32 13.32
C ASP A 221 15.15 10.07 12.52
N ALA A 222 15.90 9.15 13.13
CA ALA A 222 16.27 7.90 12.49
C ALA A 222 15.04 6.99 12.23
N PRO A 223 15.13 6.09 11.22
CA PRO A 223 14.18 5.00 11.07
C PRO A 223 14.05 4.18 12.37
N VAL A 224 12.82 3.88 12.75
CA VAL A 224 12.50 3.12 13.96
C VAL A 224 12.23 1.66 13.59
N ALA A 225 12.69 0.73 14.41
CA ALA A 225 12.32 -0.68 14.37
C ALA A 225 11.87 -1.14 15.75
N LEU A 226 10.88 -2.03 15.80
CA LEU A 226 10.40 -2.63 17.05
C LEU A 226 11.02 -4.02 17.20
N LEU A 227 11.55 -4.31 18.39
CA LEU A 227 12.13 -5.61 18.71
C LEU A 227 11.40 -6.22 19.91
N ALA A 228 11.07 -7.49 19.79
CA ALA A 228 10.41 -8.30 20.81
C ALA A 228 10.98 -9.73 20.79
N SER A 229 10.59 -10.58 21.72
CA SER A 229 10.97 -12.01 21.69
C SER A 229 9.76 -12.95 21.53
N GLY A 230 9.98 -14.02 20.76
CA GLY A 230 9.01 -15.07 20.48
C GLY A 230 7.75 -14.57 19.76
N GLY A 231 6.63 -15.27 19.98
CA GLY A 231 5.34 -14.94 19.36
C GLY A 231 4.80 -13.54 19.68
N TYR A 232 5.40 -12.83 20.65
CA TYR A 232 5.07 -11.44 20.95
C TYR A 232 5.38 -10.49 19.78
N ALA A 233 6.43 -10.77 19.00
CA ALA A 233 6.81 -9.99 17.83
C ALA A 233 5.70 -9.97 16.76
N GLU A 234 4.91 -11.05 16.65
CA GLU A 234 3.79 -11.14 15.70
C GLU A 234 2.59 -10.26 16.08
N LEU A 235 2.54 -9.78 17.33
CA LEU A 235 1.43 -9.00 17.87
C LEU A 235 1.66 -7.48 17.80
N LEU A 236 2.83 -7.04 17.33
CA LEU A 236 3.21 -5.63 17.33
C LEU A 236 2.54 -4.78 16.24
N GLY A 237 1.65 -5.37 15.42
CA GLY A 237 1.00 -4.71 14.29
C GLY A 237 0.31 -3.39 14.65
N ASN A 238 -0.39 -3.32 15.80
CA ASN A 238 -1.01 -2.06 16.24
C ASN A 238 0.03 -0.99 16.57
N LEU A 239 1.14 -1.39 17.20
CA LEU A 239 2.21 -0.49 17.59
C LEU A 239 2.90 0.11 16.37
N GLN A 240 3.11 -0.69 15.32
CA GLN A 240 3.67 -0.20 14.05
C GLN A 240 2.75 0.85 13.40
N LEU A 241 1.44 0.62 13.42
CA LEU A 241 0.46 1.57 12.87
C LEU A 241 0.50 2.94 13.56
N LYS A 242 0.83 3.01 14.86
CA LYS A 242 0.97 4.29 15.57
C LYS A 242 2.03 5.19 14.93
N PHE A 243 3.15 4.63 14.48
CA PHE A 243 4.20 5.40 13.80
C PHE A 243 3.77 5.85 12.42
N LEU A 244 3.08 4.97 11.68
CA LEU A 244 2.55 5.28 10.35
C LEU A 244 1.50 6.41 10.42
N GLU A 245 0.52 6.27 11.31
CA GLU A 245 -0.58 7.22 11.48
C GLU A 245 -0.11 8.51 12.17
N GLY A 246 0.66 8.40 13.24
CA GLY A 246 1.03 9.56 14.04
C GLY A 246 2.20 10.35 13.45
N LEU A 247 3.28 9.68 13.01
CA LEU A 247 4.47 10.38 12.51
C LEU A 247 4.55 10.50 10.99
N LEU A 248 3.57 9.95 10.26
CA LEU A 248 3.57 9.88 8.79
C LEU A 248 4.86 9.27 8.23
N ARG A 249 5.49 8.37 8.99
CA ARG A 249 6.71 7.64 8.59
C ARG A 249 6.33 6.29 7.98
N PRO A 250 7.19 5.68 7.14
CA PRO A 250 6.97 4.31 6.70
C PRO A 250 6.70 3.37 7.88
N LEU A 251 5.88 2.35 7.66
CA LEU A 251 5.55 1.36 8.69
C LEU A 251 6.86 0.78 9.27
N PRO A 252 7.17 0.99 10.56
CA PRO A 252 8.43 0.52 11.12
C PRO A 252 8.43 -1.00 11.11
N PRO A 253 9.53 -1.66 10.72
CA PRO A 253 9.62 -3.10 10.83
C PRO A 253 9.52 -3.55 12.30
N ALA A 254 8.97 -4.73 12.50
CA ALA A 254 8.89 -5.41 13.79
C ALA A 254 9.50 -6.80 13.64
N TRP A 255 10.40 -7.16 14.54
CA TRP A 255 11.13 -8.43 14.47
C TRP A 255 11.17 -9.13 15.82
N ASP A 256 11.17 -10.46 15.76
CA ASP A 256 11.76 -11.24 16.84
C ASP A 256 13.26 -10.92 16.92
N VAL A 257 13.79 -10.81 18.13
CA VAL A 257 15.17 -10.39 18.40
C VAL A 257 16.21 -11.35 17.80
N LEU A 258 15.90 -12.65 17.68
CA LEU A 258 16.79 -13.61 17.04
C LEU A 258 16.66 -13.58 15.51
N ASP A 259 15.43 -13.47 14.99
CA ASP A 259 15.21 -13.30 13.55
C ASP A 259 15.86 -12.01 13.03
N PHE A 260 15.88 -10.96 13.85
CA PHE A 260 16.57 -9.71 13.54
C PHE A 260 18.05 -9.94 13.21
N ALA A 261 18.73 -10.86 13.90
CA ALA A 261 20.14 -11.17 13.66
C ALA A 261 20.40 -11.83 12.28
N HIS A 262 19.38 -12.38 11.63
CA HIS A 262 19.47 -13.17 10.41
C HIS A 262 18.96 -12.43 9.16
N GLY A 263 19.60 -11.31 8.83
CA GLY A 263 19.35 -10.53 7.61
C GLY A 263 19.03 -9.06 7.90
N PRO A 264 17.98 -8.76 8.68
CA PRO A 264 17.62 -7.38 9.04
C PRO A 264 18.76 -6.60 9.69
N PHE A 265 19.50 -7.25 10.59
CA PHE A 265 20.67 -6.67 11.25
C PHE A 265 21.72 -6.21 10.23
N GLN A 266 22.06 -7.03 9.23
CA GLN A 266 23.07 -6.70 8.22
C GLN A 266 22.61 -5.55 7.31
N GLN A 267 21.33 -5.47 6.98
CA GLN A 267 20.78 -4.36 6.19
C GLN A 267 20.75 -3.05 6.99
N ALA A 268 20.43 -3.13 8.28
CA ALA A 268 20.37 -1.98 9.17
C ALA A 268 21.76 -1.44 9.51
N PHE A 269 22.79 -2.31 9.54
CA PHE A 269 24.11 -1.98 10.08
C PHE A 269 24.82 -0.79 9.40
N ALA A 270 24.56 -0.57 8.11
CA ALA A 270 25.16 0.53 7.36
C ALA A 270 24.44 1.88 7.56
N ARG A 271 23.30 1.90 8.25
CA ARG A 271 22.39 3.06 8.35
C ARG A 271 22.19 3.44 9.81
N ARG A 272 21.76 4.68 10.05
CA ARG A 272 21.26 5.06 11.38
C ARG A 272 19.91 4.40 11.63
N ALA A 273 19.70 3.92 12.85
CA ALA A 273 18.45 3.28 13.25
C ALA A 273 18.23 3.38 14.75
N THR A 274 16.97 3.50 15.15
CA THR A 274 16.55 3.44 16.55
C THR A 274 15.74 2.17 16.75
N PHE A 275 16.24 1.28 17.60
CA PHE A 275 15.61 0.01 17.94
C PHE A 275 14.88 0.15 19.26
N LEU A 276 13.56 -0.07 19.26
CA LEU A 276 12.74 -0.06 20.47
C LEU A 276 12.60 -1.50 20.95
N ALA A 277 13.32 -1.86 22.02
CA ALA A 277 13.24 -3.15 22.66
C ALA A 277 12.09 -3.18 23.67
N LEU A 278 11.07 -4.00 23.38
CA LEU A 278 9.86 -4.11 24.20
C LEU A 278 10.06 -5.22 25.25
N HIS A 279 10.30 -4.85 26.50
CA HIS A 279 10.61 -5.79 27.59
C HIS A 279 9.35 -6.19 28.35
N ARG A 280 9.17 -7.49 28.54
CA ARG A 280 8.10 -8.09 29.34
C ARG A 280 8.67 -8.63 30.66
N PRO A 281 7.94 -8.48 31.77
CA PRO A 281 8.43 -8.90 33.09
C PRO A 281 8.55 -10.43 33.24
N ASP A 282 7.81 -11.19 32.43
CA ASP A 282 7.69 -12.65 32.49
C ASP A 282 8.38 -13.38 31.33
N ALA A 283 9.08 -12.66 30.44
CA ALA A 283 9.83 -13.26 29.33
C ALA A 283 11.23 -13.72 29.78
N ALA A 284 11.37 -15.00 30.07
CA ALA A 284 12.62 -15.60 30.52
C ALA A 284 13.77 -15.37 29.52
N GLY A 285 14.88 -14.80 29.98
CA GLY A 285 16.08 -14.55 29.17
C GLY A 285 15.98 -13.40 28.16
N GLU A 286 14.83 -12.69 28.10
CA GLU A 286 14.63 -11.58 27.16
C GLU A 286 15.59 -10.41 27.45
N ALA A 287 15.79 -10.09 28.73
CA ALA A 287 16.76 -9.07 29.13
C ALA A 287 18.20 -9.41 28.71
N ASP A 288 18.60 -10.68 28.84
CA ASP A 288 19.93 -11.14 28.42
C ASP A 288 20.09 -11.06 26.89
N LEU A 289 19.04 -11.35 26.13
CA LEU A 289 19.06 -11.24 24.67
C LEU A 289 19.23 -9.80 24.21
N PHE A 290 18.48 -8.86 24.79
CA PHE A 290 18.61 -7.45 24.45
C PHE A 290 19.96 -6.87 24.89
N ALA A 291 20.46 -7.25 26.08
CA ALA A 291 21.79 -6.86 26.52
C ALA A 291 22.88 -7.36 25.57
N ARG A 292 22.77 -8.61 25.07
CA ARG A 292 23.69 -9.14 24.04
C ARG A 292 23.56 -8.38 22.73
N LEU A 293 22.34 -8.07 22.29
CA LEU A 293 22.12 -7.28 21.08
C LEU A 293 22.79 -5.91 21.17
N ASP A 294 22.69 -5.23 22.30
CA ASP A 294 23.31 -3.92 22.51
C ASP A 294 24.82 -3.95 22.25
N THR A 295 25.50 -5.02 22.71
CA THR A 295 26.94 -5.19 22.45
C THR A 295 27.31 -5.36 20.98
N LEU A 296 26.35 -5.74 20.14
CA LEU A 296 26.56 -5.94 18.70
C LEU A 296 26.25 -4.68 17.88
N LEU A 297 25.54 -3.71 18.45
CA LEU A 297 25.17 -2.47 17.75
C LEU A 297 26.35 -1.50 17.68
N ASP A 298 26.43 -0.74 16.59
CA ASP A 298 27.38 0.37 16.48
C ASP A 298 26.84 1.61 17.21
N PRO A 299 27.44 2.04 18.33
CA PRO A 299 26.93 3.15 19.14
C PRO A 299 26.99 4.52 18.43
N GLN A 300 27.71 4.64 17.31
CA GLN A 300 27.72 5.86 16.50
C GLN A 300 26.54 5.96 15.53
N ARG A 301 25.88 4.83 15.25
CA ARG A 301 24.81 4.72 14.25
C ARG A 301 23.49 4.26 14.84
N HIS A 302 23.52 3.42 15.85
CA HIS A 302 22.35 2.75 16.40
C HIS A 302 22.06 3.25 17.81
N CYS A 303 20.78 3.33 18.13
CA CYS A 303 20.32 3.52 19.50
C CYS A 303 19.37 2.37 19.85
N LEU A 304 19.71 1.60 20.88
CA LEU A 304 18.79 0.67 21.51
C LEU A 304 18.06 1.40 22.64
N VAL A 305 16.74 1.36 22.61
CA VAL A 305 15.87 2.03 23.58
C VAL A 305 15.00 0.97 24.21
N GLU A 306 15.18 0.77 25.51
CA GLU A 306 14.37 -0.18 26.26
C GLU A 306 13.05 0.46 26.69
N LEU A 307 11.97 -0.26 26.46
CA LEU A 307 10.62 0.08 26.90
C LEU A 307 10.14 -1.06 27.82
N PRO A 308 10.32 -0.92 29.15
CA PRO A 308 9.89 -1.95 30.09
C PRO A 308 8.39 -1.87 30.36
N ALA A 309 7.71 -3.01 30.25
CA ALA A 309 6.38 -3.23 30.80
C ALA A 309 6.46 -3.87 32.19
N THR A 310 5.39 -3.69 32.96
CA THR A 310 5.15 -4.38 34.24
C THR A 310 3.93 -5.26 34.23
N LEU A 311 3.03 -5.08 33.25
CA LEU A 311 1.92 -6.00 33.07
C LEU A 311 2.45 -7.34 32.52
N PRO A 312 1.96 -8.48 33.04
CA PRO A 312 2.42 -9.80 32.60
C PRO A 312 1.78 -10.23 31.28
N GLY A 313 2.43 -11.17 30.61
CA GLY A 313 1.89 -11.90 29.47
C GLY A 313 1.36 -10.98 28.37
N PRO A 314 0.15 -11.22 27.84
CA PRO A 314 -0.38 -10.42 26.74
C PRO A 314 -0.82 -9.01 27.19
N TRP A 315 -0.98 -8.76 28.50
CA TRP A 315 -1.31 -7.43 29.01
C TRP A 315 -0.16 -6.42 28.83
N ALA A 316 1.08 -6.90 28.78
CA ALA A 316 2.25 -6.08 28.43
C ALA A 316 2.05 -5.33 27.10
N LEU A 317 1.30 -5.90 26.14
CA LEU A 317 1.04 -5.27 24.84
C LEU A 317 0.24 -3.99 24.97
N LEU A 318 -0.70 -3.94 25.92
CA LEU A 318 -1.51 -2.75 26.15
C LEU A 318 -0.70 -1.67 26.86
N GLU A 319 0.23 -2.05 27.74
CA GLU A 319 1.17 -1.11 28.34
C GLU A 319 2.12 -0.52 27.28
N HIS A 320 2.71 -1.35 26.42
CA HIS A 320 3.53 -0.87 25.30
C HIS A 320 2.74 0.00 24.30
N ASP A 321 1.46 -0.28 24.05
CA ASP A 321 0.60 0.60 23.23
C ASP A 321 0.45 1.98 23.87
N ALA A 322 0.25 2.06 25.19
CA ALA A 322 0.18 3.34 25.88
C ALA A 322 1.53 4.08 25.85
N GLN A 323 2.65 3.38 26.07
CA GLN A 323 4.00 3.95 26.02
C GLN A 323 4.31 4.52 24.63
N LEU A 324 4.07 3.73 23.58
CA LEU A 324 4.32 4.16 22.21
C LEU A 324 3.31 5.21 21.72
N SER A 325 2.07 5.17 22.21
CA SER A 325 1.11 6.26 21.95
C SER A 325 1.63 7.59 22.53
N ALA A 326 2.11 7.61 23.77
CA ALA A 326 2.71 8.80 24.36
C ALA A 326 3.97 9.25 23.58
N TRP A 327 4.83 8.30 23.19
CA TRP A 327 6.01 8.57 22.37
C TRP A 327 5.66 9.24 21.05
N VAL A 328 4.73 8.66 20.30
CA VAL A 328 4.31 9.16 18.99
C VAL A 328 3.64 10.52 19.12
N VAL A 329 2.77 10.73 20.11
CA VAL A 329 2.11 12.02 20.34
C VAL A 329 3.12 13.12 20.65
N SER A 330 4.15 12.83 21.46
CA SER A 330 5.28 13.75 21.67
C SER A 330 6.02 14.05 20.36
N GLY A 331 6.24 13.03 19.52
CA GLY A 331 6.83 13.20 18.18
C GLY A 331 5.99 14.09 17.26
N MET A 332 4.66 13.90 17.25
CA MET A 332 3.73 14.75 16.49
C MET A 332 3.82 16.22 16.90
N GLN A 333 3.96 16.49 18.19
CA GLN A 333 4.13 17.84 18.71
C GLN A 333 5.45 18.46 18.25
N ARG A 334 6.55 17.69 18.33
CA ARG A 334 7.88 18.10 17.86
C ARG A 334 7.90 18.40 16.36
N ASP A 335 7.32 17.51 15.55
CA ASP A 335 7.36 17.57 14.09
C ASP A 335 6.19 18.42 13.51
N ALA A 336 5.46 19.11 14.39
CA ALA A 336 4.31 19.95 14.07
C ALA A 336 3.18 19.28 13.26
N ILE A 337 3.04 17.96 13.34
CA ILE A 337 2.02 17.18 12.61
C ILE A 337 0.61 17.51 13.14
N HIS A 338 -0.34 17.69 12.22
CA HIS A 338 -1.74 17.97 12.55
C HIS A 338 -2.56 16.66 12.65
N PRO A 339 -3.15 16.32 13.81
CA PRO A 339 -3.84 15.03 14.00
C PRO A 339 -5.04 14.77 13.06
N ASP A 340 -5.68 15.82 12.57
CA ASP A 340 -6.80 15.70 11.63
C ASP A 340 -6.39 15.81 10.14
N ASP A 341 -5.12 16.15 9.86
CA ASP A 341 -4.59 16.24 8.50
C ASP A 341 -4.12 14.85 8.04
N TRP A 342 -5.09 14.00 7.75
CA TRP A 342 -4.87 12.66 7.23
C TRP A 342 -4.79 12.71 5.70
N PRO A 343 -3.62 12.40 5.08
CA PRO A 343 -3.48 12.23 3.64
C PRO A 343 -4.39 11.11 3.08
N GLY A 344 -5.34 11.49 2.22
CA GLY A 344 -6.26 10.52 1.59
C GLY A 344 -7.48 10.15 2.43
N ARG A 345 -7.76 10.86 3.53
CA ARG A 345 -8.98 10.69 4.33
C ARG A 345 -10.23 10.69 3.46
N GLY A 346 -11.07 9.67 3.62
CA GLY A 346 -12.32 9.53 2.89
C GLY A 346 -12.18 9.10 1.43
N ARG A 347 -10.96 8.83 0.94
CA ARG A 347 -10.74 8.32 -0.43
C ARG A 347 -10.85 6.80 -0.54
N ASP A 348 -10.92 6.11 0.59
CA ASP A 348 -10.98 4.65 0.68
C ASP A 348 -12.41 4.09 0.60
N ALA A 349 -13.43 4.94 0.70
CA ALA A 349 -14.84 4.52 0.71
C ALA A 349 -15.23 3.66 -0.51
N ALA A 350 -14.70 3.98 -1.70
CA ALA A 350 -14.93 3.23 -2.94
C ALA A 350 -14.47 1.76 -2.87
N LEU A 351 -13.56 1.40 -1.95
CA LEU A 351 -13.11 0.02 -1.75
C LEU A 351 -14.17 -0.86 -1.07
N TYR A 352 -15.18 -0.26 -0.43
CA TYR A 352 -16.09 -0.94 0.48
C TYR A 352 -17.56 -0.96 0.02
N GLU A 353 -17.86 -0.47 -1.18
CA GLU A 353 -19.22 -0.40 -1.74
C GLU A 353 -19.80 -1.80 -1.99
N LEU A 354 -20.46 -2.35 -0.97
CA LEU A 354 -21.17 -3.63 -1.01
C LEU A 354 -22.66 -3.43 -1.33
N ARG A 355 -23.20 -4.21 -2.28
CA ARG A 355 -24.64 -4.28 -2.59
C ARG A 355 -25.43 -4.96 -1.45
N PRO A 356 -26.64 -4.50 -1.07
CA PRO A 356 -27.41 -5.09 0.03
C PRO A 356 -28.11 -6.42 -0.34
N GLU A 357 -28.26 -7.31 0.65
CA GLU A 357 -28.96 -8.62 0.55
C GLU A 357 -30.45 -8.50 0.94
N THR A 358 -31.38 -8.61 -0.03
CA THR A 358 -32.76 -9.13 0.17
C THR A 358 -33.22 -9.93 -1.06
N GLY A 359 -34.06 -10.94 -0.81
CA GLY A 359 -34.30 -12.12 -1.65
C GLY A 359 -34.98 -11.95 -3.03
N HIS A 360 -34.99 -13.08 -3.73
CA HIS A 360 -35.43 -13.32 -5.11
C HIS A 360 -36.74 -12.63 -5.53
N GLU A 361 -36.60 -11.69 -6.47
CA GLU A 361 -37.14 -11.73 -7.84
C GLU A 361 -36.14 -10.92 -8.68
N SER A 362 -35.94 -11.26 -9.95
CA SER A 362 -35.01 -10.53 -10.84
C SER A 362 -35.79 -9.59 -11.77
N PRO A 363 -35.83 -8.27 -11.50
CA PRO A 363 -36.09 -7.24 -12.50
C PRO A 363 -34.77 -6.63 -13.04
N PRO A 364 -34.83 -6.00 -14.22
CA PRO A 364 -33.67 -5.73 -15.06
C PRO A 364 -32.83 -4.58 -14.49
N ALA A 365 -31.56 -4.87 -14.19
CA ALA A 365 -30.68 -3.91 -13.53
C ALA A 365 -30.09 -2.91 -14.54
N SER A 366 -30.50 -1.66 -14.40
CA SER A 366 -29.93 -0.49 -15.07
C SER A 366 -28.96 0.25 -14.13
N ARG A 367 -27.74 0.44 -14.65
CA ARG A 367 -26.82 1.61 -14.54
C ARG A 367 -26.29 2.05 -13.17
N GLU A 368 -25.09 1.58 -12.84
CA GLU A 368 -23.94 2.34 -12.28
C GLU A 368 -22.63 1.50 -12.39
N PRO A 369 -21.42 2.09 -12.26
CA PRO A 369 -20.31 1.96 -13.23
C PRO A 369 -19.44 0.69 -13.10
N GLU A 370 -19.18 0.05 -14.23
CA GLU A 370 -18.38 -1.17 -14.39
C GLU A 370 -16.87 -0.90 -14.27
N THR A 371 -16.29 -0.98 -13.07
CA THR A 371 -14.89 -1.41 -12.94
C THR A 371 -14.76 -2.40 -11.80
N ARG A 372 -14.25 -3.60 -12.12
CA ARG A 372 -13.78 -4.66 -11.19
C ARG A 372 -14.84 -5.60 -10.57
N ARG A 373 -15.80 -6.03 -11.38
CA ARG A 373 -16.02 -7.46 -11.66
C ARG A 373 -16.24 -7.61 -13.16
N ALA A 374 -15.18 -7.42 -13.94
CA ALA A 374 -15.11 -8.17 -15.18
C ALA A 374 -14.83 -9.62 -14.77
N GLY A 375 -15.51 -10.61 -15.34
CA GLY A 375 -14.76 -11.78 -15.77
C GLY A 375 -13.59 -11.21 -16.55
N GLY A 376 -12.41 -11.20 -15.92
CA GLY A 376 -11.36 -10.24 -16.20
C GLY A 376 -10.72 -10.51 -17.53
N ALA A 377 -11.40 -10.11 -18.61
CA ALA A 377 -10.91 -10.02 -19.96
C ALA A 377 -9.43 -9.60 -19.92
N THR A 378 -8.53 -10.56 -20.18
CA THR A 378 -7.08 -10.38 -20.18
C THR A 378 -6.70 -9.08 -20.87
N ARG A 379 -6.02 -8.17 -20.16
CA ARG A 379 -5.63 -6.86 -20.70
C ARG A 379 -4.14 -6.74 -21.03
N ARG A 380 -3.33 -7.72 -20.63
CA ARG A 380 -1.88 -7.76 -20.85
C ARG A 380 -1.49 -9.14 -21.36
N LEU A 381 -0.92 -9.21 -22.55
CA LEU A 381 -0.48 -10.47 -23.13
C LEU A 381 0.65 -11.12 -22.32
N ALA A 382 1.55 -10.32 -21.74
CA ALA A 382 2.71 -10.81 -20.98
C ALA A 382 2.35 -11.70 -19.77
N THR A 383 1.13 -11.55 -19.23
CA THR A 383 0.62 -12.33 -18.10
C THR A 383 -0.62 -13.15 -18.47
N ALA A 384 -1.00 -13.15 -19.74
CA ALA A 384 -2.15 -13.89 -20.26
C ALA A 384 -1.83 -15.36 -20.49
N THR A 385 -2.86 -16.19 -20.40
CA THR A 385 -2.87 -17.49 -21.06
C THR A 385 -3.55 -17.38 -22.42
N TRP A 386 -3.13 -18.21 -23.39
CA TRP A 386 -3.70 -18.18 -24.74
C TRP A 386 -5.23 -18.36 -24.79
N PRO A 387 -5.91 -19.15 -23.92
CA PRO A 387 -7.37 -19.25 -23.95
C PRO A 387 -8.05 -17.95 -23.49
N GLU A 388 -7.42 -17.17 -22.62
CA GLU A 388 -7.97 -15.87 -22.21
C GLU A 388 -7.86 -14.84 -23.33
N VAL A 389 -6.83 -14.94 -24.17
CA VAL A 389 -6.68 -14.12 -25.39
C VAL A 389 -7.71 -14.56 -26.44
N GLU A 390 -7.89 -15.86 -26.65
CA GLU A 390 -8.94 -16.41 -27.53
C GLU A 390 -10.33 -15.91 -27.10
N ALA A 391 -10.63 -15.92 -25.79
CA ALA A 391 -11.88 -15.39 -25.27
C ALA A 391 -12.05 -13.87 -25.53
N ARG A 392 -10.97 -13.09 -25.56
CA ARG A 392 -11.01 -11.66 -25.91
C ARG A 392 -11.27 -11.44 -27.39
N LEU A 393 -10.71 -12.29 -28.24
CA LEU A 393 -10.85 -12.22 -29.70
C LEU A 393 -12.29 -12.46 -30.17
N ALA A 394 -13.17 -12.96 -29.29
CA ALA A 394 -14.61 -12.96 -29.53
C ALA A 394 -15.21 -11.54 -29.68
N ASP A 395 -14.54 -10.49 -29.17
CA ASP A 395 -14.85 -9.10 -29.52
C ASP A 395 -14.13 -8.74 -30.83
N GLU A 396 -14.89 -8.69 -31.94
CA GLU A 396 -14.38 -8.37 -33.29
C GLU A 396 -13.76 -6.97 -33.41
N ARG A 397 -13.77 -6.15 -32.35
CA ARG A 397 -13.10 -4.84 -32.28
C ARG A 397 -11.77 -4.89 -31.54
N LEU A 398 -11.35 -6.05 -31.02
CA LEU A 398 -10.18 -6.16 -30.17
C LEU A 398 -8.91 -5.67 -30.88
N GLY A 399 -8.29 -4.64 -30.31
CA GLY A 399 -7.01 -4.10 -30.74
C GLY A 399 -5.85 -4.58 -29.87
N ALA A 400 -4.67 -4.62 -30.47
CA ALA A 400 -3.39 -4.80 -29.78
C ALA A 400 -2.66 -3.46 -29.67
N LEU A 401 -2.20 -3.13 -28.47
CA LEU A 401 -1.26 -2.04 -28.23
C LEU A 401 0.15 -2.63 -28.25
N LEU A 402 0.99 -2.23 -29.20
CA LEU A 402 2.39 -2.63 -29.27
C LEU A 402 3.28 -1.47 -28.82
N PRO A 403 3.70 -1.44 -27.55
CA PRO A 403 4.65 -0.45 -27.05
C PRO A 403 6.07 -0.73 -27.56
N LEU A 404 6.78 0.33 -27.98
CA LEU A 404 8.20 0.28 -28.33
C LEU A 404 9.02 1.06 -27.30
N GLY A 405 9.98 0.40 -26.67
CA GLY A 405 11.05 1.03 -25.89
C GLY A 405 12.34 1.13 -26.67
N ALA A 406 13.44 1.13 -25.93
CA ALA A 406 14.81 0.98 -26.44
C ALA A 406 15.73 0.44 -25.33
N THR A 407 16.92 0.04 -25.75
CA THR A 407 18.04 -0.33 -24.88
C THR A 407 19.19 0.62 -25.20
N GLU A 408 19.19 1.76 -24.54
CA GLU A 408 20.13 2.85 -24.80
C GLU A 408 20.57 3.54 -23.51
N GLN A 409 21.74 4.17 -23.55
CA GLN A 409 22.26 4.92 -22.41
C GLN A 409 21.25 5.98 -21.94
N HIS A 410 21.17 6.27 -20.64
CA HIS A 410 20.36 7.36 -20.10
C HIS A 410 21.16 8.13 -19.04
N GLY A 411 22.31 8.64 -19.47
CA GLY A 411 23.29 9.23 -18.58
C GLY A 411 23.90 8.22 -17.61
N PRO A 412 24.69 8.69 -16.65
CA PRO A 412 25.31 7.83 -15.64
C PRO A 412 24.30 7.35 -14.57
N HIS A 413 23.10 7.96 -14.49
CA HIS A 413 22.17 7.75 -13.38
C HIS A 413 21.03 6.75 -13.67
N LEU A 414 20.53 6.65 -14.91
CA LEU A 414 19.44 5.75 -15.26
C LEU A 414 19.93 4.48 -15.97
N PRO A 415 19.18 3.36 -15.89
CA PRO A 415 19.52 2.12 -16.58
C PRO A 415 19.10 2.13 -18.06
N PHE A 416 19.69 1.23 -18.84
CA PHE A 416 19.46 1.13 -20.29
C PHE A 416 18.02 0.79 -20.70
N ALA A 417 17.22 0.20 -19.80
CA ALA A 417 15.84 -0.21 -20.08
C ALA A 417 14.79 0.88 -19.74
N THR A 418 15.23 2.13 -19.58
CA THR A 418 14.39 3.26 -19.14
C THR A 418 13.16 3.42 -20.04
N ASP A 419 13.34 3.52 -21.36
CA ASP A 419 12.22 3.68 -22.30
C ASP A 419 11.30 2.46 -22.31
N THR A 420 11.86 1.27 -22.18
CA THR A 420 11.07 0.03 -22.17
C THR A 420 10.11 0.02 -21.00
N TRP A 421 10.56 0.37 -19.78
CA TRP A 421 9.68 0.41 -18.61
C TRP A 421 8.69 1.57 -18.65
N ILE A 422 9.05 2.70 -19.26
CA ILE A 422 8.09 3.79 -19.49
C ILE A 422 7.02 3.33 -20.48
N ALA A 423 7.39 2.71 -21.59
CA ALA A 423 6.47 2.21 -22.61
C ALA A 423 5.50 1.16 -22.04
N GLU A 424 6.00 0.23 -21.20
CA GLU A 424 5.17 -0.71 -20.44
C GLU A 424 4.17 0.04 -19.55
N ALA A 425 4.64 1.00 -18.75
CA ALA A 425 3.79 1.76 -17.82
C ALA A 425 2.70 2.57 -18.53
N LEU A 426 2.98 3.08 -19.73
CA LEU A 426 2.01 3.76 -20.60
C LEU A 426 0.99 2.77 -21.19
N ALA A 427 1.43 1.62 -21.71
CA ALA A 427 0.55 0.61 -22.28
C ALA A 427 -0.43 0.08 -21.23
N GLU A 428 0.09 -0.20 -20.02
CA GLU A 428 -0.71 -0.66 -18.90
C GLU A 428 -1.81 0.33 -18.53
N ARG A 429 -1.49 1.62 -18.46
CA ARG A 429 -2.45 2.71 -18.17
C ARG A 429 -3.42 2.94 -19.32
N LEU A 430 -2.98 2.79 -20.56
CA LEU A 430 -3.85 2.93 -21.72
C LEU A 430 -4.89 1.80 -21.77
N CYS A 431 -4.49 0.55 -21.45
CA CYS A 431 -5.40 -0.60 -21.32
C CYS A 431 -6.39 -0.50 -20.15
N THR A 432 -6.17 0.35 -19.14
CA THR A 432 -7.21 0.61 -18.13
C THR A 432 -8.31 1.56 -18.63
N ARG A 433 -8.07 2.27 -19.74
CA ARG A 433 -9.00 3.24 -20.34
C ARG A 433 -9.63 2.77 -21.66
N LEU A 434 -9.03 1.72 -22.25
CA LEU A 434 -9.48 1.10 -23.49
C LEU A 434 -9.93 -0.35 -23.20
N ASP A 435 -11.23 -0.58 -23.25
CA ASP A 435 -11.80 -1.91 -23.05
C ASP A 435 -11.63 -2.83 -24.26
N ASP A 436 -11.46 -2.25 -25.44
CA ASP A 436 -11.23 -2.93 -26.71
C ASP A 436 -9.74 -3.11 -27.02
N ALA A 437 -8.87 -3.10 -26.01
CA ALA A 437 -7.42 -3.22 -26.21
C ALA A 437 -6.74 -4.23 -25.27
N VAL A 438 -5.69 -4.86 -25.78
CA VAL A 438 -4.74 -5.70 -25.02
C VAL A 438 -3.33 -5.17 -25.24
N SER A 439 -2.55 -4.99 -24.17
CA SER A 439 -1.15 -4.59 -24.30
C SER A 439 -0.26 -5.79 -24.57
N LEU A 440 0.61 -5.64 -25.57
CA LEU A 440 1.67 -6.59 -25.88
C LEU A 440 2.91 -6.29 -25.02
N PRO A 441 3.83 -7.26 -24.86
CA PRO A 441 5.14 -6.98 -24.28
C PRO A 441 5.84 -5.86 -25.06
N ALA A 442 6.47 -4.93 -24.35
CA ALA A 442 7.20 -3.85 -25.00
C ALA A 442 8.42 -4.39 -25.74
N LEU A 443 8.65 -3.89 -26.96
CA LEU A 443 9.87 -4.21 -27.69
C LEU A 443 11.05 -3.51 -27.02
N PRO A 444 12.03 -4.24 -26.48
CA PRO A 444 13.09 -3.64 -25.67
C PRO A 444 14.22 -3.04 -26.51
N VAL A 445 14.26 -3.29 -27.81
CA VAL A 445 15.29 -2.79 -28.73
C VAL A 445 14.64 -2.13 -29.92
N GLY A 446 14.96 -0.86 -30.15
CA GLY A 446 14.44 -0.02 -31.24
C GLY A 446 15.54 0.58 -32.09
N CYS A 447 15.26 1.71 -32.73
CA CYS A 447 16.24 2.51 -33.46
C CYS A 447 16.85 3.58 -32.55
N SER A 448 18.08 3.34 -32.09
CA SER A 448 18.84 4.21 -31.16
C SER A 448 20.25 4.47 -31.69
N SER A 449 20.39 4.69 -32.99
CA SER A 449 21.69 4.81 -33.66
C SER A 449 22.52 6.00 -33.17
N GLU A 450 21.85 7.07 -32.76
CA GLU A 450 22.37 8.29 -32.16
C GLU A 450 23.11 8.02 -30.83
N HIS A 451 22.75 6.93 -30.13
CA HIS A 451 23.38 6.52 -28.86
C HIS A 451 24.55 5.55 -29.04
N ARG A 452 24.95 5.19 -30.27
CA ARG A 452 26.05 4.23 -30.53
C ARG A 452 27.42 4.71 -30.07
N GLY A 453 27.60 6.01 -29.85
CA GLY A 453 28.80 6.55 -29.22
C GLY A 453 29.01 6.03 -27.79
N PHE A 454 27.96 5.54 -27.12
CA PHE A 454 28.02 4.99 -25.76
C PHE A 454 28.03 3.45 -25.77
N PRO A 455 28.89 2.82 -24.96
CA PRO A 455 28.97 1.36 -24.91
C PRO A 455 27.70 0.76 -24.30
N GLY A 456 27.16 -0.29 -24.91
CA GLY A 456 26.00 -1.05 -24.42
C GLY A 456 24.68 -0.75 -25.14
N THR A 457 24.62 0.29 -25.97
CA THR A 457 23.43 0.60 -26.79
C THR A 457 23.18 -0.52 -27.80
N LEU A 458 21.98 -1.08 -27.79
CA LEU A 458 21.49 -2.02 -28.81
C LEU A 458 20.54 -1.26 -29.73
N SER A 459 20.80 -1.30 -31.04
CA SER A 459 19.99 -0.57 -32.02
C SER A 459 19.78 -1.38 -33.29
N LEU A 460 18.50 -1.50 -33.67
CA LEU A 460 18.07 -2.04 -34.96
C LEU A 460 18.28 -1.01 -36.07
N SER A 461 18.48 -1.50 -37.29
CA SER A 461 18.31 -0.66 -38.48
C SER A 461 16.81 -0.37 -38.71
N PRO A 462 16.44 0.77 -39.33
CA PRO A 462 15.05 1.04 -39.69
C PRO A 462 14.41 -0.09 -40.50
N ALA A 463 15.15 -0.69 -41.44
CA ALA A 463 14.67 -1.83 -42.23
C ALA A 463 14.41 -3.08 -41.38
N THR A 464 15.27 -3.35 -40.38
CA THR A 464 15.08 -4.45 -39.44
C THR A 464 13.88 -4.21 -38.52
N LEU A 465 13.68 -2.97 -38.05
CA LEU A 465 12.51 -2.63 -37.25
C LEU A 465 11.22 -2.80 -38.07
N ALA A 466 11.20 -2.35 -39.33
CA ALA A 466 10.06 -2.54 -40.23
C ALA A 466 9.75 -4.03 -40.44
N ALA A 467 10.75 -4.84 -40.76
CA ALA A 467 10.57 -6.29 -40.95
C ALA A 467 10.08 -7.00 -39.67
N LEU A 468 10.62 -6.63 -38.50
CA LEU A 468 10.16 -7.18 -37.22
C LEU A 468 8.69 -6.82 -36.95
N LEU A 469 8.30 -5.57 -37.21
CA LEU A 469 6.91 -5.14 -37.02
C LEU A 469 5.99 -5.86 -38.01
N ASP A 470 6.41 -6.06 -39.26
CA ASP A 470 5.66 -6.81 -40.25
C ASP A 470 5.35 -8.24 -39.77
N ASP A 471 6.35 -8.97 -39.27
CA ASP A 471 6.17 -10.33 -38.72
C ASP A 471 5.19 -10.36 -37.54
N LEU A 472 5.32 -9.42 -36.60
CA LEU A 472 4.45 -9.33 -35.42
C LEU A 472 3.01 -8.97 -35.80
N ILE A 473 2.85 -8.01 -36.71
CA ILE A 473 1.55 -7.56 -37.19
C ILE A 473 0.85 -8.66 -37.99
N ALA A 474 1.58 -9.40 -38.83
CA ALA A 474 1.07 -10.56 -39.55
C ALA A 474 0.49 -11.63 -38.62
N GLY A 475 1.19 -11.92 -37.52
CA GLY A 475 0.71 -12.83 -36.48
C GLY A 475 -0.60 -12.35 -35.85
N LEU A 476 -0.65 -11.08 -35.42
CA LEU A 476 -1.84 -10.48 -34.82
C LEU A 476 -3.03 -10.43 -35.79
N ALA A 477 -2.78 -10.15 -37.07
CA ALA A 477 -3.79 -10.19 -38.10
C ALA A 477 -4.34 -11.61 -38.31
N SER A 478 -3.47 -12.62 -38.31
CA SER A 478 -3.85 -14.03 -38.42
C SER A 478 -4.67 -14.51 -37.22
N ASP A 479 -4.37 -14.00 -36.01
CA ASP A 479 -5.11 -14.34 -34.78
C ASP A 479 -6.48 -13.65 -34.71
N GLY A 480 -6.77 -12.69 -35.59
CA GLY A 480 -8.07 -12.02 -35.67
C GLY A 480 -8.18 -10.71 -34.90
N PHE A 481 -7.06 -10.08 -34.53
CA PHE A 481 -7.11 -8.72 -34.00
C PHE A 481 -7.64 -7.75 -35.06
N ALA A 482 -8.52 -6.85 -34.65
CA ALA A 482 -9.12 -5.85 -35.54
C ALA A 482 -8.19 -4.66 -35.80
N ARG A 483 -7.27 -4.42 -34.87
CA ARG A 483 -6.43 -3.24 -34.84
C ARG A 483 -5.07 -3.50 -34.21
N VAL A 484 -4.04 -2.82 -34.71
CA VAL A 484 -2.75 -2.65 -34.02
C VAL A 484 -2.46 -1.15 -33.87
N PHE A 485 -2.11 -0.73 -32.65
CA PHE A 485 -1.67 0.63 -32.36
C PHE A 485 -0.23 0.61 -31.82
N LEU A 486 0.68 1.20 -32.59
CA LEU A 486 2.09 1.34 -32.26
C LEU A 486 2.33 2.68 -31.54
N PHE A 487 3.11 2.68 -30.48
CA PHE A 487 3.62 3.93 -29.89
C PHE A 487 4.97 3.68 -29.23
N SER A 488 5.74 4.73 -28.99
CA SER A 488 7.04 4.61 -28.36
C SER A 488 7.23 5.57 -27.20
N ALA A 489 7.96 5.10 -26.18
CA ALA A 489 8.55 5.95 -25.16
C ALA A 489 9.95 6.44 -25.53
N HIS A 490 10.53 5.93 -26.62
CA HIS A 490 11.80 6.38 -27.19
C HIS A 490 11.57 7.20 -28.45
N GLY A 491 12.07 8.44 -28.48
CA GLY A 491 11.89 9.35 -29.61
C GLY A 491 12.48 8.82 -30.93
N GLY A 492 13.59 8.08 -30.89
CA GLY A 492 14.30 7.57 -32.07
C GLY A 492 13.54 6.53 -32.88
N ASN A 493 12.50 5.92 -32.30
CA ASN A 493 11.60 5.05 -33.03
C ASN A 493 10.60 5.83 -33.91
N CYS A 494 10.27 7.09 -33.59
CA CYS A 494 9.20 7.82 -34.27
C CYS A 494 9.44 8.01 -35.79
N PRO A 495 10.61 8.47 -36.26
CA PRO A 495 10.83 8.63 -37.71
C PRO A 495 10.85 7.30 -38.49
N PRO A 496 11.56 6.24 -38.06
CA PRO A 496 11.50 4.93 -38.69
C PRO A 496 10.08 4.33 -38.73
N LEU A 497 9.30 4.48 -37.64
CA LEU A 497 7.91 4.05 -37.61
C LEU A 497 7.05 4.82 -38.61
N ALA A 498 7.21 6.15 -38.69
CA ALA A 498 6.46 6.98 -39.63
C ALA A 498 6.77 6.60 -41.09
N GLN A 499 8.02 6.25 -41.38
CA GLN A 499 8.46 5.80 -42.70
C GLN A 499 7.89 4.42 -43.07
N ALA A 500 7.88 3.47 -42.13
CA ALA A 500 7.43 2.10 -42.38
C ALA A 500 5.89 1.95 -42.42
N LEU A 501 5.16 2.84 -41.75
CA LEU A 501 3.71 2.70 -41.54
C LEU A 501 2.88 2.56 -42.84
N PRO A 502 3.15 3.29 -43.94
CA PRO A 502 2.40 3.09 -45.19
C PRO A 502 2.57 1.69 -45.77
N GLU A 503 3.82 1.19 -45.84
CA GLU A 503 4.11 -0.15 -46.37
C GLU A 503 3.50 -1.25 -45.50
N LEU A 504 3.56 -1.10 -44.17
CA LEU A 504 2.92 -2.04 -43.23
C LEU A 504 1.38 -2.02 -43.36
N ARG A 505 0.76 -0.88 -43.64
CA ARG A 505 -0.69 -0.80 -43.90
C ARG A 505 -1.07 -1.51 -45.20
N ASP A 506 -0.28 -1.31 -46.26
CA ASP A 506 -0.49 -1.94 -47.56
C ASP A 506 -0.31 -3.47 -47.49
N ALA A 507 0.60 -3.95 -46.65
CA ALA A 507 0.83 -5.38 -46.41
C ALA A 507 -0.32 -6.05 -45.64
N HIS A 508 -1.04 -5.31 -44.79
CA HIS A 508 -2.09 -5.83 -43.91
C HIS A 508 -3.45 -5.13 -44.12
N PRO A 509 -4.05 -5.18 -45.33
CA PRO A 509 -5.21 -4.36 -45.69
C PRO A 509 -6.50 -4.67 -44.91
N GLY A 510 -6.58 -5.83 -44.25
CA GLY A 510 -7.71 -6.23 -43.40
C GLY A 510 -7.57 -5.82 -41.93
N LEU A 511 -6.42 -5.26 -41.54
CA LEU A 511 -6.11 -4.87 -40.17
C LEU A 511 -5.99 -3.35 -40.08
N ARG A 512 -6.66 -2.74 -39.11
CA ARG A 512 -6.45 -1.32 -38.86
C ARG A 512 -5.12 -1.09 -38.16
N LEU A 513 -4.13 -0.55 -38.88
CA LEU A 513 -2.81 -0.25 -38.33
C LEU A 513 -2.60 1.26 -38.15
N ASP A 514 -2.28 1.68 -36.93
CA ASP A 514 -2.01 3.07 -36.58
C ASP A 514 -0.74 3.20 -35.73
N ALA A 515 -0.08 4.35 -35.79
CA ALA A 515 1.06 4.64 -34.92
C ALA A 515 1.03 6.09 -34.42
N PHE A 516 1.46 6.30 -33.17
CA PHE A 516 1.82 7.63 -32.69
C PHE A 516 3.28 7.94 -33.02
N THR A 517 3.51 8.90 -33.92
CA THR A 517 4.84 9.27 -34.42
C THR A 517 5.14 10.78 -34.33
N ASP A 518 4.24 11.56 -33.71
CA ASP A 518 4.40 13.01 -33.56
C ASP A 518 5.34 13.35 -32.40
N LEU A 519 6.64 13.36 -32.70
CA LEU A 519 7.68 13.69 -31.75
C LEU A 519 7.56 15.13 -31.22
N ALA A 520 7.08 16.07 -32.04
CA ALA A 520 6.90 17.46 -31.63
C ALA A 520 5.77 17.59 -30.60
N ALA A 521 4.69 16.81 -30.73
CA ALA A 521 3.65 16.74 -29.72
C ALA A 521 4.16 16.13 -28.40
N LEU A 522 5.01 15.11 -28.46
CA LEU A 522 5.64 14.54 -27.26
C LEU A 522 6.53 15.56 -26.54
N ALA A 523 7.38 16.27 -27.28
CA ALA A 523 8.24 17.32 -26.72
C ALA A 523 7.42 18.45 -26.06
N ARG A 524 6.35 18.92 -26.73
CA ARG A 524 5.44 19.92 -26.15
C ARG A 524 4.75 19.41 -24.88
N LEU A 525 4.33 18.14 -24.87
CA LEU A 525 3.74 17.50 -23.70
C LEU A 525 4.72 17.52 -22.53
N GLN A 526 5.92 16.98 -22.74
CA GLN A 526 6.98 16.93 -21.73
C GLN A 526 7.25 18.31 -21.13
N GLN A 527 7.40 19.33 -21.98
CA GLN A 527 7.64 20.71 -21.55
C GLN A 527 6.47 21.27 -20.74
N SER A 528 5.24 21.12 -21.24
CA SER A 528 4.05 21.67 -20.57
C SER A 528 3.76 21.00 -19.23
N SER A 529 3.91 19.67 -19.17
CA SER A 529 3.74 18.89 -17.95
C SER A 529 4.81 19.25 -16.91
N ALA A 530 6.07 19.42 -17.32
CA ALA A 530 7.15 19.84 -16.44
C ALA A 530 6.97 21.28 -15.94
N ALA A 531 6.54 22.20 -16.81
CA ALA A 531 6.28 23.60 -16.48
C ALA A 531 5.23 23.77 -15.38
N ALA A 532 4.24 22.88 -15.29
CA ALA A 532 3.24 22.87 -14.21
C ALA A 532 3.86 22.72 -12.80
N PHE A 533 5.10 22.25 -12.71
CA PHE A 533 5.88 22.13 -11.47
C PHE A 533 7.02 23.12 -11.36
N GLY A 534 7.07 24.15 -12.22
CA GLY A 534 8.14 25.13 -12.26
C GLY A 534 9.47 24.58 -12.80
N ILE A 535 9.45 23.45 -13.52
CA ILE A 535 10.63 22.89 -14.18
C ILE A 535 10.75 23.50 -15.58
N SER A 536 11.93 24.02 -15.92
CA SER A 536 12.18 24.59 -17.25
C SER A 536 12.21 23.50 -18.32
N ALA A 537 11.94 23.87 -19.58
CA ALA A 537 12.06 22.95 -20.71
C ALA A 537 13.45 22.30 -20.81
N GLU A 538 14.50 23.09 -20.57
CA GLU A 538 15.90 22.62 -20.54
C GLU A 538 16.15 21.60 -19.44
N ALA A 539 15.56 21.79 -18.25
CA ALA A 539 15.72 20.88 -17.13
C ALA A 539 14.91 19.60 -17.33
N ALA A 540 13.67 19.73 -17.80
CA ALA A 540 12.81 18.61 -18.21
C ALA A 540 13.57 17.68 -19.15
N GLY A 541 14.25 18.28 -20.14
CA GLY A 541 15.33 17.71 -20.92
C GLY A 541 14.92 16.54 -21.81
N HIS A 542 15.21 16.61 -23.10
CA HIS A 542 14.72 15.62 -24.07
C HIS A 542 15.28 14.20 -23.90
N HIS A 543 16.31 13.98 -23.08
CA HIS A 543 16.84 12.64 -22.81
C HIS A 543 17.59 12.57 -21.47
N ALA A 544 17.22 11.61 -20.63
CA ALA A 544 17.67 11.40 -19.25
C ALA A 544 17.56 12.64 -18.34
N GLY A 545 16.70 13.59 -18.70
CA GLY A 545 16.45 14.83 -17.96
C GLY A 545 15.57 14.61 -16.73
N GLU A 546 15.04 15.71 -16.20
CA GLU A 546 14.15 15.67 -15.03
C GLU A 546 12.91 14.79 -15.27
N PHE A 547 12.34 14.82 -16.49
CA PHE A 547 11.07 14.17 -16.79
C PHE A 547 11.16 12.64 -16.67
N GLU A 548 12.07 12.01 -17.41
CA GLU A 548 12.28 10.56 -17.38
C GLU A 548 12.83 10.10 -16.03
N THR A 549 13.73 10.87 -15.43
CA THR A 549 14.27 10.55 -14.11
C THR A 549 13.18 10.56 -13.04
N SER A 550 12.24 11.51 -13.12
CA SER A 550 11.07 11.56 -12.23
C SER A 550 10.19 10.34 -12.39
N ILE A 551 9.90 9.94 -13.64
CA ILE A 551 9.14 8.72 -13.93
C ILE A 551 9.85 7.49 -13.37
N LEU A 552 11.15 7.33 -13.60
CA LEU A 552 11.93 6.19 -13.13
C LEU A 552 12.09 6.13 -11.62
N ARG A 553 12.15 7.29 -10.93
CA ARG A 553 12.07 7.36 -9.47
C ARG A 553 10.75 6.81 -8.93
N ALA A 554 9.66 6.89 -9.67
CA ALA A 554 8.39 6.26 -9.28
C ALA A 554 8.30 4.79 -9.69
N LEU A 555 8.72 4.45 -10.91
CA LEU A 555 8.57 3.08 -11.44
C LEU A 555 9.59 2.10 -10.85
N ARG A 556 10.85 2.52 -10.69
CA ARG A 556 12.00 1.68 -10.29
C ARG A 556 13.02 2.48 -9.46
N PRO A 557 12.65 3.03 -8.29
CA PRO A 557 13.52 3.92 -7.50
C PRO A 557 14.90 3.35 -7.19
N ALA A 558 14.99 2.04 -6.91
CA ALA A 558 16.24 1.37 -6.56
C ALA A 558 17.26 1.30 -7.72
N LEU A 559 16.83 1.55 -8.96
CA LEU A 559 17.70 1.50 -10.15
C LEU A 559 18.18 2.89 -10.58
N VAL A 560 17.72 3.95 -9.91
CA VAL A 560 18.19 5.32 -10.13
C VAL A 560 19.39 5.59 -9.24
N ARG A 561 20.56 5.85 -9.85
CA ARG A 561 21.82 6.13 -9.14
C ARG A 561 21.83 7.60 -8.74
N GLY A 562 21.24 7.92 -7.59
CA GLY A 562 21.04 9.29 -7.11
C GLY A 562 22.35 10.08 -6.97
N GLU A 563 23.44 9.41 -6.62
CA GLU A 563 24.79 9.95 -6.50
C GLU A 563 25.41 10.35 -7.85
N SER A 564 24.88 9.82 -8.95
CA SER A 564 25.34 10.10 -10.31
C SER A 564 24.50 11.17 -11.01
N LEU A 565 23.58 11.84 -10.30
CA LEU A 565 22.74 12.89 -10.87
C LEU A 565 23.55 14.16 -11.11
N GLU A 566 23.81 14.43 -12.39
CA GLU A 566 24.56 15.60 -12.81
C GLU A 566 23.83 16.33 -13.94
N VAL A 567 24.08 17.64 -14.05
CA VAL A 567 23.58 18.43 -15.19
C VAL A 567 24.20 17.89 -16.47
N GLY A 568 23.34 17.57 -17.43
CA GLY A 568 23.71 17.21 -18.78
C GLY A 568 23.88 18.42 -19.68
N ARG A 569 23.74 18.21 -20.99
CA ARG A 569 23.61 19.32 -21.94
C ARG A 569 22.22 19.93 -21.80
N LEU A 570 22.17 21.23 -21.50
CA LEU A 570 20.92 21.99 -21.54
C LEU A 570 20.65 22.43 -22.97
N HIS A 571 19.43 22.21 -23.43
CA HIS A 571 18.99 22.59 -24.77
C HIS A 571 17.55 23.08 -24.71
N ALA A 572 17.33 24.34 -25.10
CA ALA A 572 16.03 24.99 -25.00
C ALA A 572 15.16 24.82 -26.26
N ASP A 573 15.69 24.21 -27.32
CA ASP A 573 14.97 24.12 -28.59
C ASP A 573 13.73 23.21 -28.45
N PRO A 574 12.52 23.72 -28.75
CA PRO A 574 11.31 22.91 -28.76
C PRO A 574 11.21 21.97 -29.97
N ASP A 575 12.00 22.16 -31.03
CA ASP A 575 11.99 21.27 -32.20
C ASP A 575 12.85 20.03 -31.94
N ALA A 576 12.20 18.98 -31.46
CA ALA A 576 12.83 17.71 -31.13
C ALA A 576 13.49 16.99 -32.34
N GLN A 577 13.21 17.42 -33.56
CA GLN A 577 13.85 16.89 -34.78
C GLN A 577 15.35 17.17 -34.83
N HIS A 578 15.83 18.23 -34.16
CA HIS A 578 17.25 18.60 -34.12
C HIS A 578 18.08 17.82 -33.09
N LEU A 579 17.45 16.93 -32.32
CA LEU A 579 18.12 16.14 -31.27
C LEU A 579 18.62 14.77 -31.75
N PHE A 580 18.27 14.37 -32.97
CA PHE A 580 18.89 13.22 -33.64
C PHE A 580 20.28 13.61 -34.14
N TYR A 581 21.17 13.87 -33.19
CA TYR A 581 22.58 14.02 -33.50
C TYR A 581 23.08 12.69 -34.09
N PRO A 582 23.79 12.73 -35.24
CA PRO A 582 24.41 11.51 -35.78
C PRO A 582 25.33 10.80 -34.76
N ASP A 583 25.87 11.56 -33.80
CA ASP A 583 26.56 11.05 -32.61
C ASP A 583 26.22 11.91 -31.38
N LEU A 584 25.32 11.42 -30.52
CA LEU A 584 24.94 12.13 -29.30
C LEU A 584 26.13 12.34 -28.36
N ARG A 585 27.13 11.43 -28.37
CA ARG A 585 28.26 11.52 -27.42
C ARG A 585 29.16 12.71 -27.70
N ALA A 586 29.30 13.11 -28.96
CA ALA A 586 30.05 14.29 -29.33
C ALA A 586 29.42 15.57 -28.74
N GLU A 587 28.09 15.59 -28.65
CA GLU A 587 27.30 16.76 -28.30
C GLU A 587 26.97 16.81 -26.81
N ALA A 588 26.65 15.66 -26.21
CA ALA A 588 26.40 15.48 -24.79
C ALA A 588 27.30 14.34 -24.27
N PRO A 589 28.57 14.59 -23.92
CA PRO A 589 29.53 13.53 -23.55
C PRO A 589 29.14 12.65 -22.36
N LYS A 590 28.25 13.14 -21.49
CA LYS A 590 27.68 12.39 -20.37
C LYS A 590 26.44 11.59 -20.72
N GLY A 591 25.91 11.77 -21.93
CA GLY A 591 24.71 11.11 -22.40
C GLY A 591 23.41 11.81 -22.03
N THR A 592 23.39 12.60 -20.95
CA THR A 592 22.21 13.36 -20.50
C THR A 592 22.00 14.65 -21.30
N VAL A 593 20.77 14.88 -21.77
CA VAL A 593 20.28 16.15 -22.34
C VAL A 593 19.16 16.68 -21.44
N GLY A 594 19.55 17.35 -20.35
CA GLY A 594 18.64 17.83 -19.30
C GLY A 594 19.30 18.08 -17.96
N ASP A 595 18.51 18.43 -16.93
CA ASP A 595 18.96 18.52 -15.54
C ASP A 595 18.14 17.57 -14.63
N PRO A 596 18.63 16.35 -14.37
CA PRO A 596 17.88 15.36 -13.60
C PRO A 596 17.95 15.58 -12.09
N ARG A 597 18.75 16.55 -11.59
CA ARG A 597 18.95 16.75 -10.14
C ARG A 597 17.67 17.13 -9.40
N GLY A 598 16.75 17.79 -10.11
CA GLY A 598 15.44 18.18 -9.59
C GLY A 598 14.39 17.08 -9.59
N ALA A 599 14.70 15.88 -10.10
CA ALA A 599 13.71 14.83 -10.35
C ALA A 599 13.02 14.33 -9.07
N SER A 600 11.71 14.07 -9.15
CA SER A 600 10.86 13.66 -8.04
C SER A 600 9.81 12.65 -8.47
N ALA A 601 9.71 11.54 -7.72
CA ALA A 601 8.68 10.52 -7.93
C ALA A 601 7.25 11.09 -7.82
N LEU A 602 7.06 12.20 -7.08
CA LEU A 602 5.75 12.83 -6.90
C LEU A 602 5.19 13.43 -8.20
N ARG A 603 6.05 13.75 -9.18
CA ARG A 603 5.63 14.34 -10.47
C ARG A 603 5.29 13.28 -11.53
N ALA A 604 5.83 12.07 -11.36
CA ALA A 604 5.71 10.97 -12.33
C ALA A 604 4.26 10.65 -12.71
N GLU A 605 3.34 10.67 -11.75
CA GLU A 605 1.94 10.33 -12.02
C GLU A 605 1.27 11.37 -12.93
N ARG A 606 1.63 12.65 -12.80
CA ARG A 606 1.14 13.67 -13.73
C ARG A 606 1.72 13.47 -15.13
N TYR A 607 3.03 13.22 -15.22
CA TYR A 607 3.74 13.01 -16.49
C TYR A 607 3.18 11.81 -17.25
N LEU A 608 3.01 10.68 -16.57
CA LEU A 608 2.43 9.47 -17.16
C LEU A 608 0.97 9.68 -17.58
N ASN A 609 0.15 10.35 -16.76
CA ASN A 609 -1.25 10.58 -17.11
C ASN A 609 -1.40 11.52 -18.31
N ASP A 610 -0.66 12.64 -18.35
CA ASP A 610 -0.70 13.55 -19.49
C ASP A 610 -0.29 12.80 -20.78
N TRP A 611 0.75 11.97 -20.71
CA TRP A 611 1.22 11.18 -21.86
C TRP A 611 0.19 10.13 -22.29
N VAL A 612 -0.45 9.43 -21.34
CA VAL A 612 -1.55 8.50 -21.65
C VAL A 612 -2.72 9.24 -22.30
N ASP A 613 -3.08 10.44 -21.83
CA ASP A 613 -4.14 11.25 -22.44
C ASP A 613 -3.81 11.58 -23.92
N LEU A 614 -2.54 11.86 -24.22
CA LEU A 614 -2.08 12.10 -25.60
C LEU A 614 -2.20 10.84 -26.46
N LEU A 615 -1.72 9.70 -25.97
CA LEU A 615 -1.79 8.42 -26.69
C LEU A 615 -3.23 7.95 -26.87
N GLU A 616 -4.10 8.15 -25.87
CA GLU A 616 -5.52 7.82 -25.95
C GLU A 616 -6.22 8.63 -27.04
N ARG A 617 -5.97 9.94 -27.11
CA ARG A 617 -6.50 10.78 -28.21
C ARG A 617 -6.03 10.29 -29.57
N ALA A 618 -4.76 9.92 -29.71
CA ALA A 618 -4.22 9.35 -30.95
C ALA A 618 -4.87 8.00 -31.29
N TYR A 619 -5.03 7.12 -30.30
CA TYR A 619 -5.73 5.85 -30.46
C TYR A 619 -7.18 6.06 -30.94
N ARG A 620 -7.96 6.93 -30.28
CA ARG A 620 -9.37 7.13 -30.62
C ARG A 620 -9.58 7.87 -31.94
N SER A 621 -8.84 8.95 -32.19
CA SER A 621 -8.97 9.78 -33.41
C SER A 621 -8.64 9.04 -34.70
N ALA A 622 -7.79 8.02 -34.64
CA ALA A 622 -7.52 7.22 -35.81
C ALA A 622 -8.72 6.34 -36.24
N GLY A 623 -9.80 6.27 -35.43
CA GLY A 623 -10.97 5.41 -35.65
C GLY A 623 -12.18 6.09 -36.26
N GLU A 624 -12.07 7.39 -36.53
CA GLU A 624 -13.11 8.21 -37.14
C GLU A 624 -12.81 8.54 -38.61
N ARG A 625 -11.81 7.89 -39.23
CA ARG A 625 -11.42 8.10 -40.64
C ARG A 625 -11.63 6.87 -41.49
#